data_AF-A0A2A3L2B4-F1
#
_entry.id   AF-A0A2A3L2B4-F1
#
_cell.length_a   1.000
_cell.length_b   1.000
_cell.length_c   1.000
_cell.angle_alpha   90.00
_cell.angle_beta   90.00
_cell.angle_gamma   90.00
#
_symmetry.space_group_name_H-M   'P 1'
#
loop_
_entity.id
_entity.type
_entity.pdbx_description
1 polymer ?
#
loop_
_entity_poly.entity_id
_entity_poly.type
_entity_poly.pdbx_seq_one_letter_code
_entity_poly.pdbx_strand_id
1 'polypeptide(L)'
;IQVSVAASLAIITGELVSPARWYWAVIAAFVIFAGTNSWGETLTKGWQRLLGTMLGVPAGVLVATLLTGHDAAALAGIFVCLFCAFYFMTVTYSLMTFWITTMLALLYGLLGQFSFGVLMLRIEETALGAVIGATVAVVVLPTNTRTAIRADTRAFLTSLSALIEACAAAMSGGAASPSEQARQLDRDLQQFRVTAKPLLAGVAGLAGRRGIRRALRIFTACDRYGRALARSSEQYRGSPGPGPQLAQAFSAAAAQTRRNLDALLEAIDSGHPPTLVSAADELDAAETAARQHDSDGDGETRPDVRRFLTAVHALRQIERAVISTATNLGGREDVRTAAAWPR
;
A
#
# COMPACT_ATOMS: atom_id res chain seq x y z
N ILE A 1 7.08 10.58 19.32
CA ILE A 1 7.23 9.20 19.87
C ILE A 1 8.17 8.36 19.00
N GLN A 2 7.86 8.07 17.71
CA GLN A 2 8.77 7.28 16.84
C GLN A 2 10.17 7.91 16.66
N VAL A 3 10.23 9.22 16.38
CA VAL A 3 11.49 9.97 16.28
C VAL A 3 12.25 9.93 17.62
N SER A 4 11.54 9.99 18.73
CA SER A 4 12.12 9.95 20.08
C SER A 4 12.73 8.59 20.40
N VAL A 5 12.03 7.49 20.10
CA VAL A 5 12.53 6.11 20.33
C VAL A 5 13.69 5.79 19.39
N ALA A 6 13.61 6.17 18.12
CA ALA A 6 14.69 5.98 17.16
C ALA A 6 15.94 6.82 17.51
N ALA A 7 15.75 8.06 17.98
CA ALA A 7 16.83 8.91 18.48
C ALA A 7 17.48 8.30 19.73
N SER A 8 16.69 7.83 20.70
CA SER A 8 17.21 7.16 21.90
C SER A 8 18.00 5.90 21.56
N LEU A 9 17.51 5.06 20.63
CA LEU A 9 18.21 3.85 20.22
C LEU A 9 19.51 4.17 19.45
N ALA A 10 19.49 5.22 18.62
CA ALA A 10 20.67 5.68 17.89
C ALA A 10 21.72 6.32 18.81
N ILE A 11 21.29 7.01 19.87
CA ILE A 11 22.18 7.53 20.92
C ILE A 11 22.87 6.37 21.64
N ILE A 12 22.10 5.37 22.08
CA ILE A 12 22.63 4.20 22.80
C ILE A 12 23.58 3.38 21.91
N THR A 13 23.21 3.16 20.65
CA THR A 13 24.04 2.38 19.72
C THR A 13 25.27 3.18 19.26
N GLY A 14 25.15 4.50 19.14
CA GLY A 14 26.25 5.40 18.81
C GLY A 14 27.31 5.50 19.91
N GLU A 15 26.91 5.50 21.18
CA GLU A 15 27.84 5.48 22.31
C GLU A 15 28.63 4.18 22.42
N LEU A 16 28.04 3.04 22.06
CA LEU A 16 28.69 1.72 22.10
C LEU A 16 29.76 1.53 21.01
N VAL A 17 29.69 2.30 19.92
CA VAL A 17 30.60 2.15 18.76
C VAL A 17 31.77 3.14 18.80
N SER A 18 31.58 4.37 19.29
CA SER A 18 32.67 5.35 19.41
C SER A 18 32.35 6.45 20.45
N PRO A 19 32.87 6.35 21.68
CA PRO A 19 32.64 7.32 22.75
C PRO A 19 33.08 8.75 22.41
N ALA A 20 34.00 8.92 21.46
CA ALA A 20 34.58 10.22 21.11
C ALA A 20 33.74 11.06 20.14
N ARG A 21 32.75 10.47 19.42
CA ARG A 21 32.07 11.15 18.28
C ARG A 21 30.56 10.88 18.18
N TRP A 22 29.92 10.59 19.31
CA TRP A 22 28.48 10.31 19.44
C TRP A 22 27.57 11.31 18.69
N TYR A 23 27.96 12.58 18.58
CA TYR A 23 27.18 13.63 17.90
C TYR A 23 26.96 13.38 16.40
N TRP A 24 27.90 12.73 15.69
CA TRP A 24 27.72 12.41 14.26
C TRP A 24 26.70 11.29 14.04
N ALA A 25 26.67 10.30 14.93
CA ALA A 25 25.66 9.24 14.92
C ALA A 25 24.25 9.80 15.19
N VAL A 26 24.14 10.76 16.13
CA VAL A 26 22.88 11.45 16.44
C VAL A 26 22.38 12.30 15.28
N ILE A 27 23.27 13.09 14.63
CA ILE A 27 22.92 13.86 13.43
C ILE A 27 22.54 12.92 12.28
N ALA A 28 23.20 11.77 12.14
CA ALA A 28 22.86 10.79 11.12
C ALA A 28 21.44 10.24 11.28
N ALA A 29 21.11 9.82 12.50
CA ALA A 29 19.79 9.34 12.84
C ALA A 29 18.73 10.45 12.68
N PHE A 30 19.00 11.64 13.21
CA PHE A 30 18.06 12.77 13.13
C PHE A 30 17.73 13.14 11.68
N VAL A 31 18.74 13.22 10.80
CA VAL A 31 18.53 13.62 9.40
C VAL A 31 17.83 12.52 8.57
N ILE A 32 18.04 11.24 8.89
CA ILE A 32 17.34 10.12 8.24
C ILE A 32 15.84 10.14 8.59
N PHE A 33 15.49 10.56 9.81
CA PHE A 33 14.12 10.63 10.30
C PHE A 33 13.44 11.99 10.11
N ALA A 34 14.20 13.08 9.96
CA ALA A 34 13.65 14.41 9.68
C ALA A 34 13.13 14.47 8.24
N GLY A 35 11.80 14.53 8.09
CA GLY A 35 11.14 14.71 6.81
C GLY A 35 10.91 13.44 5.99
N THR A 36 10.81 12.26 6.62
CA THR A 36 10.44 11.01 5.94
C THR A 36 9.07 10.50 6.42
N ASN A 37 8.07 10.53 5.54
CA ASN A 37 6.74 9.95 5.78
C ASN A 37 6.64 8.48 5.33
N SER A 38 7.73 7.89 4.83
CA SER A 38 7.72 6.57 4.19
C SER A 38 9.06 5.82 4.34
N TRP A 39 8.97 4.54 4.73
CA TRP A 39 10.05 3.54 4.76
C TRP A 39 11.01 3.55 3.58
N GLY A 40 10.45 3.64 2.36
CA GLY A 40 11.23 3.57 1.14
C GLY A 40 12.12 4.79 1.00
N GLU A 41 11.64 5.94 1.44
CA GLU A 41 12.39 7.19 1.40
C GLU A 41 13.55 7.17 2.41
N THR A 42 13.33 6.63 3.61
CA THR A 42 14.38 6.42 4.64
C THR A 42 15.49 5.50 4.13
N LEU A 43 15.15 4.37 3.49
CA LEU A 43 16.13 3.43 2.96
C LEU A 43 16.89 4.00 1.75
N THR A 44 16.19 4.71 0.86
CA THR A 44 16.81 5.35 -0.32
C THR A 44 17.75 6.48 0.10
N LYS A 45 17.35 7.30 1.10
CA LYS A 45 18.20 8.34 1.69
C LYS A 45 19.42 7.74 2.38
N GLY A 46 19.27 6.62 3.10
CA GLY A 46 20.37 5.88 3.70
C GLY A 46 21.38 5.38 2.67
N TRP A 47 20.91 4.76 1.58
CA TRP A 47 21.79 4.27 0.49
C TRP A 47 22.47 5.41 -0.27
N GLN A 48 21.73 6.48 -0.57
CA GLN A 48 22.26 7.68 -1.23
C GLN A 48 23.32 8.37 -0.37
N ARG A 49 23.16 8.38 0.95
CA ARG A 49 24.15 8.90 1.89
C ARG A 49 25.43 8.06 1.86
N LEU A 50 25.28 6.73 1.86
CA LEU A 50 26.39 5.78 1.77
C LEU A 50 27.22 5.99 0.50
N LEU A 51 26.56 6.05 -0.66
CA LEU A 51 27.20 6.32 -1.95
C LEU A 51 27.87 7.71 -1.99
N GLY A 52 27.18 8.73 -1.48
CA GLY A 52 27.70 10.10 -1.41
C GLY A 52 28.96 10.20 -0.54
N THR A 53 29.00 9.51 0.60
CA THR A 53 30.17 9.47 1.48
C THR A 53 31.30 8.63 0.88
N MET A 54 31.00 7.48 0.25
CA MET A 54 32.01 6.64 -0.40
C MET A 54 32.71 7.34 -1.57
N LEU A 55 32.01 8.19 -2.33
CA LEU A 55 32.61 8.98 -3.41
C LEU A 55 33.20 10.29 -2.91
N GLY A 56 32.58 10.92 -1.91
CA GLY A 56 33.00 12.22 -1.36
C GLY A 56 34.27 12.15 -0.54
N VAL A 57 34.53 11.02 0.11
CA VAL A 57 35.76 10.78 0.86
C VAL A 57 37.00 10.79 -0.06
N PRO A 58 37.10 9.94 -1.11
CA PRO A 58 38.24 9.96 -2.03
C PRO A 58 38.39 11.29 -2.78
N ALA A 59 37.27 11.89 -3.21
CA ALA A 59 37.28 13.18 -3.87
C ALA A 59 37.80 14.28 -2.92
N GLY A 60 37.37 14.28 -1.67
CA GLY A 60 37.86 15.16 -0.63
C GLY A 60 39.35 14.99 -0.36
N VAL A 61 39.87 13.76 -0.31
CA VAL A 61 41.32 13.51 -0.19
C VAL A 61 42.08 14.06 -1.38
N LEU A 62 41.62 13.75 -2.60
CA LEU A 62 42.29 14.18 -3.82
C LEU A 62 42.36 15.71 -3.89
N VAL A 63 41.26 16.38 -3.61
CA VAL A 63 41.18 17.84 -3.66
C VAL A 63 41.98 18.47 -2.52
N ALA A 64 41.92 17.92 -1.30
CA ALA A 64 42.71 18.42 -0.17
C ALA A 64 44.22 18.24 -0.36
N THR A 65 44.66 17.09 -0.92
CA THR A 65 46.07 16.84 -1.24
C THR A 65 46.59 17.74 -2.36
N LEU A 66 45.78 18.01 -3.39
CA LEU A 66 46.12 18.96 -4.45
C LEU A 66 46.19 20.41 -3.96
N LEU A 67 45.37 20.77 -2.98
CA LEU A 67 45.29 22.13 -2.41
C LEU A 67 46.20 22.32 -1.18
N THR A 68 47.00 21.31 -0.83
CA THR A 68 47.88 21.39 0.34
C THR A 68 48.90 22.52 0.15
N GLY A 69 48.99 23.43 1.12
CA GLY A 69 49.87 24.61 1.07
C GLY A 69 49.28 25.85 0.40
N HIS A 70 48.03 25.81 -0.09
CA HIS A 70 47.35 26.96 -0.72
C HIS A 70 46.03 27.28 0.00
N ASP A 71 46.11 27.90 1.19
CA ASP A 71 44.97 28.12 2.10
C ASP A 71 43.80 28.89 1.46
N ALA A 72 44.10 29.89 0.63
CA ALA A 72 43.09 30.65 -0.10
C ALA A 72 42.31 29.80 -1.11
N ALA A 73 42.98 28.84 -1.76
CA ALA A 73 42.35 27.94 -2.72
C ALA A 73 41.51 26.86 -2.01
N ALA A 74 41.96 26.38 -0.85
CA ALA A 74 41.18 25.48 0.00
C ALA A 74 39.89 26.15 0.52
N LEU A 75 39.98 27.42 0.94
CA LEU A 75 38.82 28.20 1.38
C LEU A 75 37.82 28.44 0.25
N ALA A 76 38.29 28.78 -0.95
CA ALA A 76 37.44 28.89 -2.14
C ALA A 76 36.74 27.55 -2.48
N GLY A 77 37.46 26.43 -2.36
CA GLY A 77 36.91 25.09 -2.55
C GLY A 77 35.78 24.76 -1.57
N ILE A 78 35.86 25.21 -0.31
CA ILE A 78 34.77 25.06 0.69
C ILE A 78 33.51 25.79 0.23
N PHE A 79 33.62 27.04 -0.24
CA PHE A 79 32.48 27.81 -0.73
C PHE A 79 31.83 27.16 -1.95
N VAL A 80 32.63 26.64 -2.88
CA VAL A 80 32.13 25.89 -4.05
C VAL A 80 31.38 24.63 -3.60
N CYS A 81 31.94 23.86 -2.67
CA CYS A 81 31.27 22.67 -2.15
C CYS A 81 29.96 23.01 -1.45
N LEU A 82 29.91 24.09 -0.66
CA LEU A 82 28.68 24.56 -0.02
C LEU A 82 27.63 24.97 -1.06
N PHE A 83 28.02 25.74 -2.07
CA PHE A 83 27.13 26.13 -3.16
C PHE A 83 26.53 24.90 -3.85
N CYS A 84 27.36 23.92 -4.22
CA CYS A 84 26.89 22.70 -4.83
C CYS A 84 25.99 21.88 -3.88
N ALA A 85 26.33 21.79 -2.59
CA ALA A 85 25.50 21.09 -1.61
C ALA A 85 24.09 21.69 -1.51
N PHE A 86 23.98 23.02 -1.42
CA PHE A 86 22.69 23.71 -1.38
C PHE A 86 21.94 23.62 -2.72
N TYR A 87 22.64 23.70 -3.84
CA TYR A 87 22.05 23.56 -5.18
C TYR A 87 21.41 22.18 -5.38
N PHE A 88 22.09 21.12 -4.95
CA PHE A 88 21.61 19.75 -5.12
C PHE A 88 20.67 19.26 -3.99
N MET A 89 20.38 20.11 -2.99
CA MET A 89 19.52 19.78 -1.84
C MET A 89 18.11 19.33 -2.27
N THR A 90 17.56 19.90 -3.34
CA THR A 90 16.22 19.59 -3.86
C THR A 90 16.22 18.54 -4.98
N VAL A 91 17.38 18.22 -5.54
CA VAL A 91 17.52 17.36 -6.73
C VAL A 91 17.91 15.94 -6.33
N THR A 92 19.00 15.76 -5.57
CA THR A 92 19.50 14.43 -5.21
C THR A 92 20.31 14.48 -3.92
N TYR A 93 19.79 13.79 -2.90
CA TYR A 93 20.39 13.72 -1.57
C TYR A 93 21.80 13.10 -1.56
N SER A 94 22.11 12.20 -2.50
CA SER A 94 23.46 11.65 -2.71
C SER A 94 24.50 12.73 -3.06
N LEU A 95 24.16 13.64 -3.98
CA LEU A 95 25.08 14.71 -4.41
C LEU A 95 25.27 15.73 -3.28
N MET A 96 24.19 16.08 -2.57
CA MET A 96 24.27 16.92 -1.38
C MET A 96 25.25 16.32 -0.36
N THR A 97 25.10 15.04 -0.05
CA THR A 97 25.97 14.33 0.92
C THR A 97 27.43 14.29 0.44
N PHE A 98 27.67 14.06 -0.85
CA PHE A 98 29.00 14.10 -1.46
C PHE A 98 29.69 15.45 -1.21
N TRP A 99 29.05 16.55 -1.59
CA TRP A 99 29.65 17.88 -1.47
C TRP A 99 29.89 18.30 -0.01
N ILE A 100 28.98 17.96 0.90
CA ILE A 100 29.17 18.16 2.35
C ILE A 100 30.36 17.34 2.86
N THR A 101 30.52 16.10 2.39
CA THR A 101 31.62 15.23 2.81
C THR A 101 32.97 15.78 2.34
N THR A 102 33.04 16.22 1.09
CA THR A 102 34.22 16.86 0.49
C THR A 102 34.58 18.18 1.20
N MET A 103 33.58 19.02 1.50
CA MET A 103 33.75 20.26 2.25
C MET A 103 34.37 20.01 3.64
N LEU A 104 33.89 19.00 4.36
CA LEU A 104 34.44 18.64 5.66
C LEU A 104 35.88 18.13 5.57
N ALA A 105 36.21 17.36 4.53
CA ALA A 105 37.60 16.93 4.31
C ALA A 105 38.54 18.12 4.10
N LEU A 106 38.12 19.12 3.30
CA LEU A 106 38.89 20.35 3.08
C LEU A 106 39.03 21.20 4.35
N LEU A 107 37.96 21.32 5.14
CA LEU A 107 37.98 22.02 6.41
C LEU A 107 38.96 21.37 7.40
N TYR A 108 38.98 20.04 7.50
CA TYR A 108 39.94 19.33 8.34
C TYR A 108 41.38 19.43 7.82
N GLY A 109 41.57 19.53 6.50
CA GLY A 109 42.86 19.83 5.89
C GLY A 109 43.39 21.20 6.31
N LEU A 110 42.56 22.24 6.24
CA LEU A 110 42.89 23.60 6.67
C LEU A 110 43.22 23.70 8.17
N LEU A 111 42.53 22.91 9.01
CA LEU A 111 42.79 22.87 10.46
C LEU A 111 44.06 22.09 10.83
N GLY A 112 44.79 21.53 9.87
CA GLY A 112 46.02 20.76 10.11
C GLY A 112 45.79 19.40 10.80
N GLN A 113 44.53 18.96 10.93
CA GLN A 113 44.14 17.72 11.61
C GLN A 113 43.91 16.58 10.59
N PHE A 114 44.61 16.63 9.46
CA PHE A 114 44.42 15.68 8.36
C PHE A 114 45.03 14.33 8.71
N SER A 115 44.22 13.42 9.22
CA SER A 115 44.60 12.02 9.45
C SER A 115 43.73 11.12 8.58
N PHE A 116 44.37 10.25 7.80
CA PHE A 116 43.72 9.21 6.99
C PHE A 116 42.73 8.37 7.83
N GLY A 117 43.02 8.21 9.13
CA GLY A 117 42.15 7.52 10.09
C GLY A 117 40.81 8.22 10.33
N VAL A 118 40.75 9.57 10.30
CA VAL A 118 39.51 10.34 10.50
C VAL A 118 38.52 10.10 9.36
N LEU A 119 39.05 9.90 8.15
CA LEU A 119 38.26 9.75 6.95
C LEU A 119 37.79 8.31 6.74
N MET A 120 38.61 7.33 7.12
CA MET A 120 38.21 5.92 7.16
C MET A 120 37.11 5.69 8.20
N LEU A 121 37.24 6.32 9.37
CA LEU A 121 36.19 6.34 10.41
C LEU A 121 34.84 6.83 9.88
N ARG A 122 34.83 7.81 8.97
CA ARG A 122 33.58 8.30 8.37
C ARG A 122 32.89 7.26 7.48
N ILE A 123 33.66 6.45 6.77
CA ILE A 123 33.11 5.36 5.95
C ILE A 123 32.52 4.29 6.87
N GLU A 124 33.25 3.91 7.92
CA GLU A 124 32.82 2.92 8.91
C GLU A 124 31.56 3.38 9.67
N GLU A 125 31.55 4.60 10.20
CA GLU A 125 30.40 5.20 10.92
C GLU A 125 29.17 5.32 10.02
N THR A 126 29.35 5.67 8.75
CA THR A 126 28.23 5.79 7.79
C THR A 126 27.71 4.42 7.37
N ALA A 127 28.58 3.43 7.21
CA ALA A 127 28.20 2.06 6.90
C ALA A 127 27.42 1.44 8.08
N LEU A 128 27.93 1.57 9.31
CA LEU A 128 27.23 1.13 10.53
C LEU A 128 25.89 1.85 10.70
N GLY A 129 25.86 3.16 10.54
CA GLY A 129 24.63 3.95 10.61
C GLY A 129 23.59 3.53 9.57
N ALA A 130 24.02 3.17 8.35
CA ALA A 130 23.13 2.67 7.31
C ALA A 130 22.62 1.25 7.58
N VAL A 131 23.47 0.35 8.09
CA VAL A 131 23.08 -1.02 8.46
C VAL A 131 22.11 -1.01 9.64
N ILE A 132 22.40 -0.22 10.68
CA ILE A 132 21.52 -0.05 11.84
C ILE A 132 20.21 0.61 11.41
N GLY A 133 20.27 1.69 10.62
CA GLY A 133 19.08 2.37 10.10
C GLY A 133 18.20 1.47 9.23
N ALA A 134 18.81 0.64 8.36
CA ALA A 134 18.11 -0.36 7.57
C ALA A 134 17.49 -1.46 8.45
N THR A 135 18.23 -1.95 9.46
CA THR A 135 17.75 -2.98 10.39
C THR A 135 16.58 -2.47 11.24
N VAL A 136 16.69 -1.26 11.79
CA VAL A 136 15.63 -0.62 12.58
C VAL A 136 14.40 -0.33 11.71
N ALA A 137 14.59 0.17 10.48
CA ALA A 137 13.49 0.31 9.54
C ALA A 137 12.82 -1.06 9.34
N VAL A 138 13.61 -2.10 9.01
CA VAL A 138 13.17 -3.49 8.79
C VAL A 138 12.36 -4.06 9.94
N VAL A 139 12.79 -3.80 11.18
CA VAL A 139 12.27 -4.47 12.39
C VAL A 139 11.16 -3.66 13.08
N VAL A 140 11.28 -2.34 13.16
CA VAL A 140 10.36 -1.48 13.97
C VAL A 140 9.14 -1.04 13.17
N LEU A 141 9.29 -0.88 11.87
CA LEU A 141 8.35 -0.18 11.02
C LEU A 141 7.39 -1.14 10.21
N PRO A 142 7.47 -2.50 10.24
CA PRO A 142 6.57 -3.38 9.48
C PRO A 142 5.21 -3.62 10.16
N THR A 143 5.05 -3.21 11.42
CA THR A 143 3.84 -3.45 12.22
C THR A 143 2.66 -2.58 11.76
N ASN A 144 2.89 -1.33 11.37
CA ASN A 144 1.81 -0.41 10.99
C ASN A 144 1.26 -0.63 9.56
N THR A 145 2.06 -1.13 8.62
CA THR A 145 1.58 -1.30 7.24
C THR A 145 0.65 -2.51 7.11
N ARG A 146 0.90 -3.59 7.85
CA ARG A 146 -0.01 -4.76 7.83
C ARG A 146 -1.36 -4.43 8.43
N THR A 147 -1.39 -3.68 9.54
CA THR A 147 -2.64 -3.23 10.17
C THR A 147 -3.40 -2.25 9.28
N ALA A 148 -2.71 -1.31 8.63
CA ALA A 148 -3.32 -0.39 7.66
C ALA A 148 -3.92 -1.14 6.46
N ILE A 149 -3.20 -2.11 5.86
CA ILE A 149 -3.70 -2.93 4.75
C ILE A 149 -4.93 -3.74 5.17
N ARG A 150 -4.94 -4.30 6.38
CA ARG A 150 -6.10 -5.03 6.92
C ARG A 150 -7.29 -4.11 7.14
N ALA A 151 -7.07 -2.91 7.68
CA ALA A 151 -8.11 -1.90 7.86
C ALA A 151 -8.70 -1.42 6.53
N ASP A 152 -7.87 -1.11 5.53
CA ASP A 152 -8.33 -0.70 4.20
C ASP A 152 -9.07 -1.83 3.48
N THR A 153 -8.61 -3.09 3.64
CA THR A 153 -9.33 -4.26 3.12
C THR A 153 -10.71 -4.39 3.75
N ARG A 154 -10.81 -4.22 5.08
CA ARG A 154 -12.07 -4.23 5.80
C ARG A 154 -13.00 -3.14 5.26
N ALA A 155 -12.52 -1.91 5.18
CA ALA A 155 -13.30 -0.78 4.67
C ALA A 155 -13.84 -1.06 3.26
N PHE A 156 -13.00 -1.56 2.36
CA PHE A 156 -13.42 -1.92 1.00
C PHE A 156 -14.53 -2.98 0.97
N LEU A 157 -14.37 -4.08 1.72
CA LEU A 157 -15.37 -5.16 1.77
C LEU A 157 -16.68 -4.71 2.41
N THR A 158 -16.62 -3.89 3.45
CA THR A 158 -17.80 -3.28 4.08
C THR A 158 -18.54 -2.37 3.09
N SER A 159 -17.83 -1.49 2.37
CA SER A 159 -18.41 -0.62 1.35
C SER A 159 -18.99 -1.41 0.18
N LEU A 160 -18.39 -2.55 -0.18
CA LEU A 160 -18.95 -3.46 -1.19
C LEU A 160 -20.26 -4.11 -0.73
N SER A 161 -20.33 -4.54 0.54
CA SER A 161 -21.56 -5.08 1.15
C SER A 161 -22.67 -4.02 1.19
N ALA A 162 -22.34 -2.79 1.60
CA ALA A 162 -23.26 -1.65 1.62
C ALA A 162 -23.76 -1.26 0.21
N LEU A 163 -22.88 -1.33 -0.80
CA LEU A 163 -23.27 -1.13 -2.19
C LEU A 163 -24.27 -2.18 -2.68
N ILE A 164 -24.01 -3.47 -2.42
CA ILE A 164 -24.93 -4.56 -2.80
C ILE A 164 -26.29 -4.39 -2.12
N GLU A 165 -26.31 -4.02 -0.85
CA GLU A 165 -27.54 -3.72 -0.11
C GLU A 165 -28.31 -2.54 -0.70
N ALA A 166 -27.62 -1.43 -1.01
CA ALA A 166 -28.25 -0.27 -1.64
C ALA A 166 -28.83 -0.62 -3.02
N CYS A 167 -28.16 -1.47 -3.81
CA CYS A 167 -28.66 -1.94 -5.10
C CYS A 167 -29.93 -2.78 -4.93
N ALA A 168 -29.95 -3.72 -3.98
CA ALA A 168 -31.12 -4.55 -3.70
C ALA A 168 -32.32 -3.72 -3.19
N ALA A 169 -32.05 -2.73 -2.34
CA ALA A 169 -33.06 -1.78 -1.88
C ALA A 169 -33.63 -0.94 -3.02
N ALA A 170 -32.77 -0.40 -3.91
CA ALA A 170 -33.21 0.37 -5.06
C ALA A 170 -34.07 -0.46 -6.04
N MET A 171 -33.70 -1.73 -6.28
CA MET A 171 -34.50 -2.64 -7.11
C MET A 171 -35.86 -3.00 -6.50
N SER A 172 -36.01 -2.85 -5.18
CA SER A 172 -37.28 -2.98 -4.46
C SER A 172 -38.09 -1.67 -4.40
N GLY A 173 -37.63 -0.62 -5.10
CA GLY A 173 -38.27 0.72 -5.09
C GLY A 173 -37.83 1.62 -3.94
N GLY A 174 -36.80 1.24 -3.18
CA GLY A 174 -36.26 2.02 -2.06
C GLY A 174 -35.57 3.32 -2.49
N ALA A 175 -35.39 4.22 -1.53
CA ALA A 175 -34.77 5.54 -1.75
C ALA A 175 -33.24 5.56 -1.69
N ALA A 176 -32.61 4.43 -1.37
CA ALA A 176 -31.15 4.29 -1.27
C ALA A 176 -30.47 4.72 -2.59
N SER A 177 -29.25 5.23 -2.49
CA SER A 177 -28.45 5.73 -3.62
C SER A 177 -27.29 4.77 -3.94
N PRO A 178 -27.48 3.79 -4.85
CA PRO A 178 -26.41 2.90 -5.30
C PRO A 178 -25.18 3.64 -5.83
N SER A 179 -25.38 4.74 -6.56
CA SER A 179 -24.30 5.55 -7.13
C SER A 179 -23.41 6.20 -6.08
N GLU A 180 -23.97 6.61 -4.94
CA GLU A 180 -23.21 7.15 -3.81
C GLU A 180 -22.34 6.08 -3.16
N GLN A 181 -22.90 4.89 -2.93
CA GLN A 181 -22.14 3.76 -2.39
C GLN A 181 -21.03 3.30 -3.35
N ALA A 182 -21.27 3.37 -4.66
CA ALA A 182 -20.24 3.06 -5.65
C ALA A 182 -19.08 4.06 -5.64
N ARG A 183 -19.34 5.34 -5.34
CA ARG A 183 -18.27 6.35 -5.13
C ARG A 183 -17.50 6.08 -3.85
N GLN A 184 -18.18 5.66 -2.77
CA GLN A 184 -17.50 5.28 -1.53
C GLN A 184 -16.57 4.07 -1.76
N LEU A 185 -17.04 3.05 -2.47
CA LEU A 185 -16.23 1.88 -2.83
C LEU A 185 -14.96 2.26 -3.61
N ASP A 186 -15.05 3.18 -4.59
CA ASP A 186 -13.87 3.67 -5.31
C ASP A 186 -12.91 4.43 -4.38
N ARG A 187 -13.41 5.28 -3.47
CA ARG A 187 -12.58 5.96 -2.47
C ARG A 187 -11.76 4.98 -1.64
N ASP A 188 -12.39 3.91 -1.16
CA ASP A 188 -11.72 2.89 -0.36
C ASP A 188 -10.69 2.09 -1.18
N LEU A 189 -10.96 1.86 -2.47
CA LEU A 189 -9.98 1.27 -3.39
C LEU A 189 -8.77 2.18 -3.63
N GLN A 190 -8.98 3.49 -3.79
CA GLN A 190 -7.87 4.44 -3.93
C GLN A 190 -7.03 4.51 -2.65
N GLN A 191 -7.67 4.51 -1.48
CA GLN A 191 -6.98 4.49 -0.20
C GLN A 191 -6.10 3.22 -0.07
N PHE A 192 -6.67 2.05 -0.38
CA PHE A 192 -5.90 0.80 -0.40
C PHE A 192 -4.70 0.85 -1.36
N ARG A 193 -4.85 1.48 -2.55
CA ARG A 193 -3.75 1.66 -3.50
C ARG A 193 -2.62 2.52 -2.93
N VAL A 194 -2.97 3.60 -2.23
CA VAL A 194 -1.99 4.48 -1.57
C VAL A 194 -1.22 3.70 -0.52
N THR A 195 -1.91 2.98 0.36
CA THR A 195 -1.29 2.15 1.41
C THR A 195 -0.45 1.00 0.83
N ALA A 196 -0.86 0.43 -0.30
CA ALA A 196 -0.16 -0.66 -0.97
C ALA A 196 1.09 -0.21 -1.76
N LYS A 197 1.19 1.07 -2.14
CA LYS A 197 2.26 1.59 -3.02
C LYS A 197 3.68 1.31 -2.48
N PRO A 198 4.01 1.54 -1.19
CA PRO A 198 5.34 1.24 -0.65
C PRO A 198 5.69 -0.25 -0.70
N LEU A 199 4.69 -1.12 -0.50
CA LEU A 199 4.88 -2.58 -0.51
C LEU A 199 5.17 -3.12 -1.93
N LEU A 200 4.77 -2.38 -2.96
CA LEU A 200 5.06 -2.70 -4.36
C LEU A 200 6.42 -2.17 -4.82
N ALA A 201 6.88 -1.04 -4.26
CA ALA A 201 8.11 -0.36 -4.66
C ALA A 201 9.40 -0.90 -3.99
N GLY A 202 9.32 -1.59 -2.84
CA GLY A 202 10.50 -1.98 -2.04
C GLY A 202 11.11 -3.35 -2.36
N VAL A 203 12.45 -3.45 -2.33
CA VAL A 203 13.27 -4.62 -2.73
C VAL A 203 13.06 -5.87 -1.83
N ALA A 204 12.60 -5.70 -0.60
CA ALA A 204 12.55 -6.75 0.42
C ALA A 204 11.28 -7.65 0.41
N GLY A 205 10.38 -7.51 -0.57
CA GLY A 205 9.02 -8.07 -0.48
C GLY A 205 8.58 -9.01 -1.61
N LEU A 206 9.45 -9.83 -2.18
CA LEU A 206 9.11 -10.71 -3.33
C LEU A 206 7.88 -11.62 -3.05
N ALA A 207 7.73 -12.12 -1.83
CA ALA A 207 6.60 -12.98 -1.44
C ALA A 207 5.27 -12.21 -1.23
N GLY A 208 5.32 -10.99 -0.67
CA GLY A 208 4.14 -10.16 -0.40
C GLY A 208 3.58 -9.43 -1.62
N ARG A 209 4.45 -9.09 -2.59
CA ARG A 209 4.08 -8.39 -3.84
C ARG A 209 3.02 -9.14 -4.64
N ARG A 210 3.11 -10.48 -4.71
CA ARG A 210 2.12 -11.30 -5.46
C ARG A 210 0.73 -11.22 -4.84
N GLY A 211 0.64 -11.27 -3.51
CA GLY A 211 -0.62 -11.16 -2.79
C GLY A 211 -1.27 -9.79 -2.98
N ILE A 212 -0.51 -8.71 -2.84
CA ILE A 212 -1.01 -7.33 -2.97
C ILE A 212 -1.43 -7.02 -4.41
N ARG A 213 -0.63 -7.40 -5.42
CA ARG A 213 -1.02 -7.22 -6.84
C ARG A 213 -2.26 -8.03 -7.19
N ARG A 214 -2.48 -9.17 -6.53
CA ARG A 214 -3.69 -9.98 -6.71
C ARG A 214 -4.90 -9.31 -6.06
N ALA A 215 -4.78 -8.88 -4.80
CA ALA A 215 -5.83 -8.12 -4.12
C ALA A 215 -6.25 -6.88 -4.92
N LEU A 216 -5.28 -6.10 -5.42
CA LEU A 216 -5.55 -4.96 -6.30
C LEU A 216 -6.34 -5.32 -7.56
N ARG A 217 -6.01 -6.45 -8.21
CA ARG A 217 -6.75 -6.92 -9.40
C ARG A 217 -8.19 -7.29 -9.04
N ILE A 218 -8.37 -8.01 -7.94
CA ILE A 218 -9.69 -8.45 -7.46
C ILE A 218 -10.54 -7.25 -7.06
N PHE A 219 -10.01 -6.31 -6.27
CA PHE A 219 -10.76 -5.12 -5.85
C PHE A 219 -11.08 -4.20 -7.03
N THR A 220 -10.17 -4.08 -7.99
CA THR A 220 -10.43 -3.32 -9.23
C THR A 220 -11.54 -3.99 -10.07
N ALA A 221 -11.60 -5.32 -10.10
CA ALA A 221 -12.71 -6.03 -10.74
C ALA A 221 -14.03 -5.79 -9.98
N CYS A 222 -14.02 -5.91 -8.64
CA CYS A 222 -15.20 -5.67 -7.81
C CYS A 222 -15.70 -4.22 -7.93
N ASP A 223 -14.83 -3.22 -7.96
CA ASP A 223 -15.20 -1.82 -8.21
C ASP A 223 -15.85 -1.65 -9.59
N ARG A 224 -15.26 -2.23 -10.64
CA ARG A 224 -15.82 -2.15 -12.00
C ARG A 224 -17.22 -2.76 -12.07
N TYR A 225 -17.40 -3.96 -11.53
CA TYR A 225 -18.70 -4.64 -11.52
C TYR A 225 -19.68 -3.97 -10.55
N GLY A 226 -19.22 -3.46 -9.41
CA GLY A 226 -20.01 -2.66 -8.47
C GLY A 226 -20.56 -1.39 -9.12
N ARG A 227 -19.75 -0.68 -9.92
CA ARG A 227 -20.23 0.48 -10.70
C ARG A 227 -21.18 0.09 -11.82
N ALA A 228 -21.05 -1.10 -12.41
CA ALA A 228 -22.03 -1.61 -13.37
C ALA A 228 -23.37 -1.91 -12.68
N LEU A 229 -23.31 -2.59 -11.53
CA LEU A 229 -24.44 -2.92 -10.67
C LEU A 229 -25.20 -1.66 -10.23
N ALA A 230 -24.47 -0.68 -9.69
CA ALA A 230 -25.03 0.59 -9.24
C ALA A 230 -25.78 1.32 -10.35
N ARG A 231 -25.20 1.38 -11.56
CA ARG A 231 -25.82 2.03 -12.71
C ARG A 231 -27.11 1.34 -13.15
N SER A 232 -27.15 0.01 -13.13
CA SER A 232 -28.37 -0.75 -13.44
C SER A 232 -29.44 -0.60 -12.37
N SER A 233 -29.07 -0.51 -11.09
CA SER A 233 -30.03 -0.40 -9.99
C SER A 233 -30.54 1.02 -9.74
N GLU A 234 -29.74 2.06 -10.01
CA GLU A 234 -30.10 3.47 -9.76
C GLU A 234 -31.39 3.89 -10.49
N GLN A 235 -31.68 3.27 -11.64
CA GLN A 235 -32.87 3.58 -12.44
C GLN A 235 -34.18 3.13 -11.77
N TYR A 236 -34.11 2.17 -10.85
CA TYR A 236 -35.27 1.73 -10.07
C TYR A 236 -35.49 2.56 -8.80
N ARG A 237 -34.57 3.49 -8.49
CA ARG A 237 -34.69 4.35 -7.31
C ARG A 237 -35.93 5.23 -7.40
N GLY A 238 -36.81 5.12 -6.41
CA GLY A 238 -38.05 5.90 -6.36
C GLY A 238 -39.03 5.62 -7.51
N SER A 239 -38.81 4.56 -8.28
CA SER A 239 -39.68 4.10 -9.36
C SER A 239 -40.16 2.68 -9.06
N PRO A 240 -41.24 2.21 -9.69
CA PRO A 240 -41.63 0.80 -9.61
C PRO A 240 -40.44 -0.06 -10.07
N GLY A 241 -40.00 -0.98 -9.20
CA GLY A 241 -38.94 -1.93 -9.51
C GLY A 241 -39.31 -2.85 -10.69
N PRO A 242 -38.45 -3.80 -11.07
CA PRO A 242 -38.67 -4.73 -12.18
C PRO A 242 -39.80 -5.76 -11.91
N GLY A 243 -40.66 -5.53 -10.91
CA GLY A 243 -41.67 -6.46 -10.41
C GLY A 243 -41.22 -7.16 -9.13
N PRO A 244 -42.18 -7.53 -8.25
CA PRO A 244 -41.88 -8.06 -6.92
C PRO A 244 -41.09 -9.38 -6.95
N GLN A 245 -41.37 -10.25 -7.93
CA GLN A 245 -40.67 -11.54 -8.08
C GLN A 245 -39.19 -11.35 -8.46
N LEU A 246 -38.90 -10.47 -9.42
CA LEU A 246 -37.53 -10.17 -9.85
C LEU A 246 -36.73 -9.46 -8.75
N ALA A 247 -37.35 -8.49 -8.07
CA ALA A 247 -36.75 -7.83 -6.93
C ALA A 247 -36.43 -8.81 -5.79
N GLN A 248 -37.34 -9.74 -5.48
CA GLN A 248 -37.13 -10.76 -4.48
C GLN A 248 -35.99 -11.72 -4.85
N ALA A 249 -35.96 -12.23 -6.08
CA ALA A 249 -34.89 -13.12 -6.56
C ALA A 249 -33.51 -12.44 -6.51
N PHE A 250 -33.42 -11.18 -6.94
CA PHE A 250 -32.19 -10.41 -6.83
C PHE A 250 -31.79 -10.17 -5.37
N SER A 251 -32.74 -9.85 -4.50
CA SER A 251 -32.47 -9.61 -3.07
C SER A 251 -31.93 -10.87 -2.36
N ALA A 252 -32.40 -12.07 -2.75
CA ALA A 252 -31.90 -13.33 -2.22
C ALA A 252 -30.43 -13.56 -2.59
N ALA A 253 -30.09 -13.38 -3.88
CA ALA A 253 -28.70 -13.47 -4.37
C ALA A 253 -27.78 -12.41 -3.73
N ALA A 254 -28.29 -11.19 -3.57
CA ALA A 254 -27.58 -10.08 -2.92
C ALA A 254 -27.32 -10.39 -1.45
N ALA A 255 -28.31 -10.89 -0.71
CA ALA A 255 -28.18 -11.29 0.69
C ALA A 255 -27.15 -12.42 0.86
N GLN A 256 -27.17 -13.43 -0.02
CA GLN A 256 -26.20 -14.52 0.02
C GLN A 256 -24.77 -14.03 -0.27
N THR A 257 -24.59 -13.14 -1.26
CA THR A 257 -23.29 -12.54 -1.57
C THR A 257 -22.76 -11.71 -0.39
N ARG A 258 -23.64 -10.97 0.31
CA ARG A 258 -23.27 -10.21 1.52
C ARG A 258 -22.86 -11.12 2.67
N ARG A 259 -23.59 -12.21 2.93
CA ARG A 259 -23.19 -13.22 3.93
C ARG A 259 -21.79 -13.77 3.65
N ASN A 260 -21.43 -13.99 2.38
CA ASN A 260 -20.08 -14.41 2.01
C ASN A 260 -19.02 -13.32 2.25
N LEU A 261 -19.36 -12.04 2.04
CA LEU A 261 -18.48 -10.92 2.36
C LEU A 261 -18.26 -10.79 3.88
N ASP A 262 -19.31 -10.98 4.67
CA ASP A 262 -19.24 -10.94 6.14
C ASP A 262 -18.39 -12.10 6.68
N ALA A 263 -18.55 -13.32 6.13
CA ALA A 263 -17.68 -14.45 6.46
C ALA A 263 -16.22 -14.20 6.07
N LEU A 264 -15.97 -13.53 4.94
CA LEU A 264 -14.62 -13.14 4.53
C LEU A 264 -14.02 -12.09 5.47
N LEU A 265 -14.82 -11.12 5.92
CA LEU A 265 -14.42 -10.13 6.92
C LEU A 265 -14.04 -10.79 8.25
N GLU A 266 -14.85 -11.73 8.73
CA GLU A 266 -14.58 -12.49 9.95
C GLU A 266 -13.34 -13.38 9.82
N ALA A 267 -13.11 -14.00 8.67
CA ALA A 267 -11.90 -14.77 8.38
C ALA A 267 -10.63 -13.90 8.38
N ILE A 268 -10.72 -12.69 7.82
CA ILE A 268 -9.62 -11.71 7.88
C ILE A 268 -9.34 -11.32 9.34
N ASP A 269 -10.37 -11.31 10.19
CA ASP A 269 -10.23 -10.92 11.57
C ASP A 269 -9.65 -11.99 12.49
N SER A 270 -10.20 -13.19 12.37
CA SER A 270 -9.90 -14.36 13.19
C SER A 270 -8.72 -15.18 12.68
N GLY A 271 -8.31 -14.98 11.41
CA GLY A 271 -7.27 -15.77 10.74
C GLY A 271 -7.75 -17.14 10.24
N HIS A 272 -8.98 -17.54 10.54
CA HIS A 272 -9.51 -18.85 10.15
C HIS A 272 -10.06 -18.83 8.71
N PRO A 273 -10.03 -19.97 7.98
CA PRO A 273 -10.60 -20.04 6.64
C PRO A 273 -12.11 -19.79 6.67
N PRO A 274 -12.66 -18.93 5.78
CA PRO A 274 -14.09 -18.66 5.75
C PRO A 274 -14.85 -19.86 5.16
N THR A 275 -15.99 -20.20 5.76
CA THR A 275 -16.98 -21.09 5.15
C THR A 275 -17.91 -20.27 4.25
N LEU A 276 -17.70 -20.34 2.94
CA LEU A 276 -18.55 -19.66 1.96
C LEU A 276 -19.58 -20.61 1.36
N VAL A 277 -20.75 -20.08 1.05
CA VAL A 277 -21.82 -20.77 0.32
C VAL A 277 -22.06 -20.02 -0.98
N SER A 278 -21.89 -20.69 -2.13
CA SER A 278 -22.04 -20.04 -3.44
C SER A 278 -23.44 -19.46 -3.61
N ALA A 279 -23.54 -18.28 -4.25
CA ALA A 279 -24.81 -17.66 -4.59
C ALA A 279 -25.31 -18.09 -5.99
N ALA A 280 -24.72 -19.14 -6.57
CA ALA A 280 -24.99 -19.56 -7.94
C ALA A 280 -26.46 -19.90 -8.15
N ASP A 281 -27.05 -20.66 -7.22
CA ASP A 281 -28.44 -21.10 -7.29
C ASP A 281 -29.41 -19.90 -7.22
N GLU A 282 -29.17 -18.93 -6.32
CA GLU A 282 -29.98 -17.73 -6.23
C GLU A 282 -29.83 -16.83 -7.48
N LEU A 283 -28.63 -16.75 -8.04
CA LEU A 283 -28.37 -16.01 -9.28
C LEU A 283 -29.04 -16.70 -10.48
N ASP A 284 -29.01 -18.03 -10.56
CA ASP A 284 -29.69 -18.80 -11.61
C ASP A 284 -31.22 -18.70 -11.49
N ALA A 285 -31.76 -18.68 -10.27
CA ALA A 285 -33.17 -18.41 -10.02
C ALA A 285 -33.57 -17.01 -10.50
N ALA A 286 -32.74 -15.99 -10.25
CA ALA A 286 -32.96 -14.63 -10.75
C ALA A 286 -32.93 -14.54 -12.28
N GLU A 287 -31.97 -15.20 -12.94
CA GLU A 287 -31.92 -15.27 -14.41
C GLU A 287 -33.14 -16.00 -14.99
N THR A 288 -33.59 -17.08 -14.35
CA THR A 288 -34.75 -17.86 -14.80
C THR A 288 -36.04 -17.06 -14.68
N ALA A 289 -36.24 -16.36 -13.55
CA ALA A 289 -37.39 -15.48 -13.36
C ALA A 289 -37.42 -14.35 -14.40
N ALA A 290 -36.26 -13.79 -14.76
CA ALA A 290 -36.16 -12.76 -15.80
C ALA A 290 -36.56 -13.29 -17.19
N ARG A 291 -36.17 -14.52 -17.53
CA ARG A 291 -36.56 -15.15 -18.81
C ARG A 291 -38.06 -15.46 -18.87
N GLN A 292 -38.64 -15.92 -17.76
CA GLN A 292 -40.09 -16.17 -17.66
C GLN A 292 -40.89 -14.86 -17.83
N HIS A 293 -40.40 -13.77 -17.24
CA HIS A 293 -41.02 -12.45 -17.37
C HIS A 293 -40.93 -11.87 -18.80
N ASP A 294 -39.91 -12.25 -19.58
CA ASP A 294 -39.73 -11.83 -20.98
C ASP A 294 -40.59 -12.66 -21.94
N SER A 295 -40.80 -13.96 -21.66
CA SER A 295 -41.62 -14.86 -22.49
C SER A 295 -43.11 -14.54 -22.50
N ASP A 296 -43.60 -13.79 -21.51
CA ASP A 296 -44.97 -13.25 -21.49
C ASP A 296 -45.14 -12.02 -22.40
N GLY A 297 -44.07 -11.57 -23.08
CA GLY A 297 -44.02 -10.41 -23.97
C GLY A 297 -43.82 -10.75 -25.45
N ASP A 298 -44.20 -9.80 -26.32
CA ASP A 298 -44.22 -9.91 -27.79
C ASP A 298 -42.78 -9.86 -28.38
N GLY A 299 -42.03 -10.96 -28.26
CA GLY A 299 -40.83 -11.30 -29.06
C GLY A 299 -39.54 -10.47 -28.90
N GLU A 300 -39.58 -9.27 -28.34
CA GLU A 300 -38.44 -8.37 -28.16
C GLU A 300 -38.11 -8.14 -26.68
N THR A 301 -36.88 -8.43 -26.25
CA THR A 301 -36.49 -8.35 -24.84
C THR A 301 -36.67 -6.93 -24.30
N ARG A 302 -37.54 -6.77 -23.29
CA ARG A 302 -37.85 -5.45 -22.74
C ARG A 302 -36.58 -4.79 -22.17
N PRO A 303 -36.39 -3.47 -22.36
CA PRO A 303 -35.22 -2.75 -21.85
C PRO A 303 -34.95 -2.98 -20.36
N ASP A 304 -36.01 -3.16 -19.55
CA ASP A 304 -35.92 -3.39 -18.11
C ASP A 304 -35.43 -4.80 -17.76
N VAL A 305 -35.80 -5.82 -18.53
CA VAL A 305 -35.28 -7.19 -18.36
C VAL A 305 -33.79 -7.24 -18.69
N ARG A 306 -33.36 -6.55 -19.76
CA ARG A 306 -31.93 -6.46 -20.12
C ARG A 306 -31.10 -5.77 -19.03
N ARG A 307 -31.64 -4.71 -18.41
CA ARG A 307 -30.99 -4.00 -17.29
C ARG A 307 -30.90 -4.89 -16.06
N PHE A 308 -31.98 -5.59 -15.71
CA PHE A 308 -32.00 -6.57 -14.63
C PHE A 308 -30.93 -7.65 -14.83
N LEU A 309 -30.85 -8.25 -16.02
CA LEU A 309 -29.84 -9.25 -16.34
C LEU A 309 -28.41 -8.69 -16.26
N THR A 310 -28.21 -7.42 -16.61
CA THR A 310 -26.92 -6.73 -16.43
C THR A 310 -26.55 -6.60 -14.94
N ALA A 311 -27.52 -6.30 -14.09
CA ALA A 311 -27.36 -6.26 -12.63
C ALA A 311 -26.99 -7.65 -12.07
N VAL A 312 -27.74 -8.69 -12.44
CA VAL A 312 -27.48 -10.07 -12.03
C VAL A 312 -26.08 -10.53 -12.48
N HIS A 313 -25.69 -10.21 -13.72
CA HIS A 313 -24.36 -10.53 -14.22
C HIS A 313 -23.25 -9.82 -13.43
N ALA A 314 -23.43 -8.53 -13.13
CA ALA A 314 -22.46 -7.79 -12.33
C ALA A 314 -22.31 -8.38 -10.92
N LEU A 315 -23.43 -8.75 -10.27
CA LEU A 315 -23.42 -9.40 -8.96
C LEU A 315 -22.72 -10.78 -9.01
N ARG A 316 -22.98 -11.58 -10.05
CA ARG A 316 -22.30 -12.86 -10.31
C ARG A 316 -20.79 -12.72 -10.43
N GLN A 317 -20.31 -11.67 -11.11
CA GLN A 317 -18.87 -11.45 -11.24
C GLN A 317 -18.22 -11.01 -9.93
N ILE A 318 -18.94 -10.25 -9.09
CA ILE A 318 -18.50 -9.92 -7.73
C ILE A 318 -18.42 -11.20 -6.88
N GLU A 319 -19.45 -12.04 -6.89
CA GLU A 319 -19.49 -13.30 -6.14
C GLU A 319 -18.32 -14.23 -6.52
N ARG A 320 -18.05 -14.41 -7.81
CA ARG A 320 -16.90 -15.21 -8.29
C ARG A 320 -15.57 -14.64 -7.81
N ALA A 321 -15.42 -13.31 -7.80
CA ALA A 321 -14.22 -12.66 -7.30
C ALA A 321 -14.04 -12.90 -5.78
N VAL A 322 -15.12 -12.86 -5.00
CA VAL A 322 -15.12 -13.15 -3.56
C VAL A 322 -14.75 -14.61 -3.27
N ILE A 323 -15.38 -15.57 -3.95
CA ILE A 323 -15.09 -17.00 -3.78
C ILE A 323 -13.66 -17.33 -4.20
N SER A 324 -13.18 -16.76 -5.31
CA SER A 324 -11.78 -16.91 -5.74
C SER A 324 -10.80 -16.36 -4.70
N THR A 325 -11.18 -15.32 -3.97
CA THR A 325 -10.34 -14.74 -2.91
C THR A 325 -10.28 -15.68 -1.69
N ALA A 326 -11.42 -16.16 -1.23
CA ALA A 326 -11.54 -17.04 -0.06
C ALA A 326 -10.85 -18.39 -0.24
N THR A 327 -11.04 -19.05 -1.39
CA THR A 327 -10.35 -20.32 -1.72
C THR A 327 -8.82 -20.21 -1.65
N ASN A 328 -8.28 -19.02 -1.89
CA ASN A 328 -6.84 -18.77 -1.85
C ASN A 328 -6.35 -18.28 -0.48
N LEU A 329 -7.24 -17.75 0.36
CA LEU A 329 -6.95 -17.52 1.78
C LEU A 329 -6.91 -18.83 2.56
N GLY A 330 -7.87 -19.74 2.33
CA GLY A 330 -7.88 -21.08 2.91
C GLY A 330 -6.77 -22.01 2.40
N GLY A 331 -6.22 -21.75 1.20
CA GLY A 331 -5.05 -22.47 0.70
C GLY A 331 -3.72 -22.12 1.39
N ARG A 332 -3.71 -21.16 2.32
CA ARG A 332 -2.52 -20.78 3.11
C ARG A 332 -2.45 -21.43 4.49
N GLU A 333 -3.53 -22.05 4.98
CA GLU A 333 -3.58 -22.86 6.21
C GLU A 333 -4.61 -24.00 6.00
N ASP A 334 -4.11 -25.22 5.75
CA ASP A 334 -4.78 -26.52 5.62
C ASP A 334 -6.19 -26.60 5.01
N VAL A 335 -6.23 -27.18 3.81
CA VAL A 335 -7.45 -27.67 3.15
C VAL A 335 -8.03 -28.85 3.94
N ARG A 336 -9.21 -28.66 4.56
CA ARG A 336 -10.16 -29.76 4.81
C ARG A 336 -11.39 -29.57 3.93
N THR A 337 -11.43 -30.31 2.84
CA THR A 337 -12.67 -30.57 2.10
C THR A 337 -13.55 -31.47 2.95
N ALA A 338 -14.71 -30.97 3.39
CA ALA A 338 -15.76 -31.83 3.93
C ALA A 338 -16.27 -32.74 2.81
N ALA A 339 -15.75 -33.97 2.76
CA ALA A 339 -16.27 -35.01 1.91
C ALA A 339 -17.66 -35.42 2.42
N ALA A 340 -18.60 -35.53 1.49
CA ALA A 340 -19.96 -36.01 1.71
C ALA A 340 -19.95 -37.35 2.45
N TRP A 341 -20.79 -37.44 3.49
CA TRP A 341 -21.07 -38.68 4.20
C TRP A 341 -21.98 -39.56 3.33
N PRO A 342 -21.61 -40.80 2.99
CA PRO A 342 -22.55 -41.72 2.35
C PRO A 342 -23.49 -42.28 3.42
N ARG A 343 -24.79 -42.28 3.12
CA ARG A 343 -25.75 -43.21 3.74
C ARG A 343 -25.63 -44.56 3.06
#